data_AF-A0A1B9EK01-F1
#
_entry.id   AF-A0A1B9EK01-F1
#
_cell.length_a   1.000
_cell.length_b   1.000
_cell.length_c   1.000
_cell.angle_alpha   90.00
_cell.angle_beta   90.00
_cell.angle_gamma   90.00
#
_symmetry.space_group_name_H-M   'P 1'
#
loop_
_entity.id
_entity.type
_entity.pdbx_description
1 polymer ?
#
loop_
_entity_poly.entity_id
_entity_poly.type
_entity_poly.pdbx_seq_one_letter_code
_entity_poly.pdbx_strand_id
1 'polypeptide(L)'
;MRWIRGRRAWIPYALAGGVLALVVAGTLGWFRADRAQQRADSLRQLDRACAGLLPGERLRGFVPENGAGVLEEYGTMLHPGQESRALLNCTLSWDPGRREPAHQVRIRAEARIAAQVEEDEAAEKKIPRVSDFPLPLPPGVTGSTGADDRVRGSEVSASLRVECPGGLRGRKAPSRTLRVSVELPSKADSEYDVPAADHLLAARTAVATANWVTERQKCGKPIRTDASPRPAAGPTPTELCAWLDPEELEFAQDTWEFAGDGAYNRRAGFCSGRVTGYGAPPGLPVVGVTAESWSGEFARGAYERYTDVGTAPGQRAPSPARRDGSVVIKASAFHSPRLALWAKSECDGGTAYHRVEVTPALDSGNRNDDEEEDAEEKEIVVEGADLKRLSADARATLDRYLAATDSWPGRANCRAATILGEVEEWPR
;
A
#
# COMPACT_ATOMS: atom_id res chain seq x y z
N MET A 1 88.19 -17.99 -11.25
CA MET A 1 87.63 -16.82 -10.53
C MET A 1 86.94 -15.89 -11.52
N ARG A 2 85.63 -15.71 -11.36
CA ARG A 2 84.86 -14.45 -11.32
C ARG A 2 83.50 -14.58 -12.03
N TRP A 3 82.50 -14.38 -11.20
CA TRP A 3 81.07 -14.60 -11.36
C TRP A 3 80.39 -13.24 -11.53
N ILE A 4 79.15 -13.25 -12.04
CA ILE A 4 78.11 -12.20 -11.97
C ILE A 4 78.17 -11.09 -13.05
N ARG A 5 77.44 -11.32 -14.15
CA ARG A 5 76.80 -10.28 -14.96
C ARG A 5 75.32 -10.61 -15.09
N GLY A 6 74.49 -9.96 -14.28
CA GLY A 6 73.04 -10.06 -14.35
C GLY A 6 72.41 -9.24 -13.23
N ARG A 7 71.26 -8.62 -13.51
CA ARG A 7 70.38 -7.91 -12.56
C ARG A 7 70.75 -6.45 -12.19
N ARG A 8 70.80 -5.51 -13.15
CA ARG A 8 70.74 -4.07 -12.81
C ARG A 8 69.84 -3.18 -13.67
N ALA A 9 69.07 -3.73 -14.62
CA ALA A 9 68.18 -2.91 -15.48
C ALA A 9 66.70 -2.87 -15.06
N TRP A 10 66.25 -3.74 -14.14
CA TRP A 10 64.81 -3.83 -13.76
C TRP A 10 64.41 -3.01 -12.52
N ILE A 11 65.38 -2.56 -11.73
CA ILE A 11 65.16 -1.81 -10.48
C ILE A 11 64.47 -0.44 -10.72
N PRO A 12 64.81 0.36 -11.75
CA PRO A 12 64.13 1.65 -11.95
C PRO A 12 62.68 1.49 -12.43
N TYR A 13 62.37 0.44 -13.21
CA TYR A 13 61.01 0.16 -13.68
C TYR A 13 60.11 -0.38 -12.56
N ALA A 14 60.64 -1.19 -11.64
CA ALA A 14 59.90 -1.67 -10.48
C ALA A 14 59.58 -0.53 -9.47
N LEU A 15 60.50 0.41 -9.27
CA LEU A 15 60.27 1.58 -8.43
C LEU A 15 59.26 2.56 -9.05
N ALA A 16 59.37 2.81 -10.36
CA ALA A 16 58.40 3.65 -11.07
C ALA A 16 56.99 3.02 -11.08
N GLY A 17 56.89 1.71 -11.27
CA GLY A 17 55.61 0.98 -11.19
C GLY A 17 55.00 0.99 -9.79
N GLY A 18 55.82 0.84 -8.74
CA GLY A 18 55.36 0.90 -7.34
C GLY A 18 54.86 2.29 -6.92
N VAL A 19 55.55 3.36 -7.34
CA VAL A 19 55.10 4.74 -7.07
C VAL A 19 53.81 5.06 -7.83
N LEU A 20 53.69 4.64 -9.10
CA LEU A 20 52.46 4.82 -9.87
C LEU A 20 51.28 4.07 -9.23
N ALA A 21 51.49 2.82 -8.79
CA ALA A 21 50.48 2.03 -8.10
C ALA A 21 50.03 2.68 -6.77
N LEU A 22 50.96 3.25 -5.99
CA LEU A 22 50.64 3.99 -4.76
C LEU A 22 49.87 5.28 -5.02
N VAL A 23 50.19 6.02 -6.09
CA VAL A 23 49.45 7.24 -6.48
C VAL A 23 48.04 6.89 -6.98
N VAL A 24 47.89 5.83 -7.76
CA VAL A 24 46.57 5.35 -8.22
C VAL A 24 45.75 4.80 -7.05
N ALA A 25 46.35 4.03 -6.14
CA ALA A 25 45.68 3.56 -4.94
C ALA A 25 45.31 4.72 -3.98
N GLY A 26 46.17 5.72 -3.84
CA GLY A 26 45.93 6.92 -3.02
C GLY A 26 44.81 7.79 -3.58
N THR A 27 44.75 7.98 -4.90
CA THR A 27 43.65 8.73 -5.55
C THR A 27 42.33 7.96 -5.46
N LEU A 28 42.31 6.65 -5.71
CA LEU A 28 41.12 5.81 -5.52
C LEU A 28 40.63 5.80 -4.06
N GLY A 29 41.55 5.79 -3.09
CA GLY A 29 41.24 5.91 -1.67
C GLY A 29 40.64 7.26 -1.29
N TRP A 30 41.22 8.36 -1.78
CA TRP A 30 40.69 9.72 -1.57
C TRP A 30 39.29 9.88 -2.16
N PHE A 31 39.07 9.42 -3.40
CA PHE A 31 37.76 9.46 -4.04
C PHE A 31 36.72 8.60 -3.29
N ARG A 32 37.11 7.45 -2.73
CA ARG A 32 36.20 6.65 -1.90
C ARG A 32 35.87 7.32 -0.56
N ALA A 33 36.86 7.93 0.10
CA ALA A 33 36.66 8.67 1.34
C ALA A 33 35.75 9.90 1.14
N ASP A 34 35.98 10.66 0.07
CA ASP A 34 35.15 11.82 -0.30
C ASP A 34 33.71 11.40 -0.62
N ARG A 35 33.51 10.30 -1.34
CA ARG A 35 32.17 9.73 -1.60
C ARG A 35 31.46 9.28 -0.31
N ALA A 36 32.17 8.59 0.57
CA ALA A 36 31.61 8.15 1.85
C ALA A 36 31.18 9.34 2.71
N GLN A 37 31.96 10.42 2.69
CA GLN A 37 31.66 11.65 3.41
C GLN A 37 30.43 12.38 2.81
N GLN A 38 30.37 12.52 1.49
CA GLN A 38 29.22 13.12 0.79
C GLN A 38 27.91 12.35 1.02
N ARG A 39 27.96 11.02 1.02
CA ARG A 39 26.81 10.17 1.36
C ARG A 39 26.39 10.39 2.82
N ALA A 40 27.35 10.44 3.75
CA ALA A 40 27.05 10.70 5.16
C ALA A 40 26.40 12.08 5.38
N ASP A 41 26.87 13.12 4.68
CA ASP A 41 26.29 14.45 4.75
C ASP A 41 24.87 14.50 4.17
N SER A 42 24.63 13.80 3.06
CA SER A 42 23.29 13.66 2.47
C SER A 42 22.31 12.90 3.38
N LEU A 43 22.77 11.88 4.10
CA LEU A 43 21.96 11.20 5.11
C LEU A 43 21.64 12.11 6.30
N ARG A 44 22.60 12.92 6.77
CA ARG A 44 22.34 13.92 7.82
C ARG A 44 21.43 15.05 7.36
N GLN A 45 21.40 15.36 6.05
CA GLN A 45 20.46 16.32 5.46
C GLN A 45 19.05 15.71 5.42
N LEU A 46 18.91 14.46 4.97
CA LEU A 46 17.65 13.72 4.98
C LEU A 46 17.00 13.68 6.37
N ASP A 47 17.78 13.37 7.41
CA ASP A 47 17.26 13.27 8.78
C ASP A 47 16.78 14.61 9.36
N ARG A 48 17.26 15.75 8.83
CA ARG A 48 16.90 17.10 9.31
C ARG A 48 15.91 17.84 8.42
N ALA A 49 15.80 17.43 7.15
CA ALA A 49 14.93 18.03 6.17
C ALA A 49 13.45 17.90 6.55
N CYS A 50 12.65 18.82 6.03
CA CYS A 50 11.23 19.03 6.25
C CYS A 50 10.86 19.06 7.73
N ALA A 51 11.65 19.77 8.55
CA ALA A 51 11.51 19.81 10.01
C ALA A 51 11.59 18.43 10.70
N GLY A 52 12.32 17.47 10.10
CA GLY A 52 12.44 16.10 10.59
C GLY A 52 11.21 15.24 10.35
N LEU A 53 10.32 15.62 9.43
CA LEU A 53 9.09 14.87 9.11
C LEU A 53 9.33 13.73 8.11
N LEU A 54 10.53 13.62 7.54
CA LEU A 54 10.84 12.60 6.55
C LEU A 54 11.07 11.23 7.18
N PRO A 55 10.58 10.13 6.57
CA PRO A 55 10.88 8.77 7.02
C PRO A 55 12.31 8.36 6.64
N GLY A 56 13.30 8.91 7.39
CA GLY A 56 14.73 8.83 7.08
C GLY A 56 15.21 7.41 6.78
N GLU A 57 14.90 6.42 7.64
CA GLU A 57 15.35 5.03 7.47
C GLU A 57 14.90 4.40 6.14
N ARG A 58 13.66 4.67 5.72
CA ARG A 58 13.10 4.14 4.46
C ARG A 58 13.65 4.88 3.24
N LEU A 59 13.95 6.16 3.39
CA LEU A 59 14.47 6.99 2.31
C LEU A 59 15.98 6.82 2.08
N ARG A 60 16.73 6.24 3.03
CA ARG A 60 18.19 6.00 2.86
C ARG A 60 18.53 5.21 1.60
N GLY A 61 17.62 4.33 1.15
CA GLY A 61 17.79 3.52 -0.05
C GLY A 61 17.73 4.31 -1.37
N PHE A 62 17.22 5.54 -1.34
CA PHE A 62 17.12 6.44 -2.50
C PHE A 62 18.20 7.53 -2.51
N VAL A 63 18.99 7.63 -1.43
CA VAL A 63 20.13 8.54 -1.38
C VAL A 63 21.24 7.95 -2.26
N PRO A 64 21.69 8.67 -3.31
CA PRO A 64 22.70 8.16 -4.23
C PRO A 64 24.04 7.99 -3.51
N GLU A 65 24.93 7.17 -4.10
CA GLU A 65 26.29 7.00 -3.58
C GLU A 65 27.17 8.24 -3.84
N ASN A 66 26.79 9.06 -4.82
CA ASN A 66 27.49 10.25 -5.27
C ASN A 66 26.49 11.37 -5.56
N GLY A 67 26.82 12.61 -5.16
CA GLY A 67 25.96 13.78 -5.38
C GLY A 67 25.26 14.27 -4.13
N ALA A 68 25.17 15.60 -3.96
CA ALA A 68 24.50 16.23 -2.84
C ALA A 68 22.99 16.36 -3.09
N GLY A 69 22.18 16.15 -2.05
CA GLY A 69 20.75 16.46 -2.10
C GLY A 69 20.51 17.97 -2.19
N VAL A 70 19.56 18.37 -3.04
CA VAL A 70 19.09 19.76 -3.11
C VAL A 70 17.83 19.87 -2.25
N LEU A 71 17.92 20.69 -1.20
CA LEU A 71 16.83 20.94 -0.26
C LEU A 71 16.28 22.36 -0.47
N GLU A 72 14.98 22.43 -0.78
CA GLU A 72 14.22 23.67 -0.87
C GLU A 72 13.13 23.67 0.19
N GLU A 73 13.20 24.62 1.11
CA GLU A 73 12.29 24.70 2.25
C GLU A 73 11.77 26.12 2.44
N TYR A 74 10.45 26.27 2.50
CA TYR A 74 9.82 27.55 2.80
C TYR A 74 8.43 27.35 3.43
N GLY A 75 7.91 28.40 4.07
CA GLY A 75 6.59 28.37 4.69
C GLY A 75 6.57 29.10 6.01
N THR A 76 5.39 29.56 6.41
CA THR A 76 5.23 30.41 7.59
C THR A 76 5.56 29.70 8.91
N MET A 77 5.57 28.36 8.93
CA MET A 77 5.97 27.58 10.10
C MET A 77 7.47 27.27 10.17
N LEU A 78 8.18 27.30 9.03
CA LEU A 78 9.64 27.13 9.00
C LEU A 78 10.35 28.47 9.19
N HIS A 79 9.85 29.53 8.56
CA HIS A 79 10.39 30.87 8.63
C HIS A 79 9.29 31.88 9.02
N PRO A 80 9.02 32.05 10.33
CA PRO A 80 8.04 33.01 10.81
C PRO A 80 8.33 34.43 10.30
N GLY A 81 7.32 35.13 9.77
CA GLY A 81 7.45 36.51 9.28
C GLY A 81 7.61 36.66 7.75
N GLN A 82 7.79 35.58 7.00
CA GLN A 82 7.71 35.62 5.54
C GLN A 82 6.25 35.52 5.05
N GLU A 83 5.91 36.25 3.98
CA GLU A 83 4.61 36.10 3.31
C GLU A 83 4.61 34.82 2.45
N SER A 84 3.95 33.76 2.92
CA SER A 84 3.76 32.52 2.16
C SER A 84 2.33 32.02 2.25
N ARG A 85 1.86 31.39 1.17
CA ARG A 85 0.57 30.65 1.15
C ARG A 85 0.71 29.26 1.77
N ALA A 86 1.92 28.70 1.77
CA ALA A 86 2.22 27.42 2.38
C ALA A 86 2.59 27.61 3.86
N LEU A 87 2.01 26.78 4.71
CA LEU A 87 2.45 26.65 6.11
C LEU A 87 3.79 25.90 6.14
N LEU A 88 3.92 24.88 5.28
CA LEU A 88 5.11 24.10 5.02
C LEU A 88 5.17 23.78 3.52
N ASN A 89 6.29 24.02 2.87
CA ASN A 89 6.62 23.43 1.58
C ASN A 89 8.09 23.04 1.60
N CYS A 90 8.34 21.76 1.43
CA CYS A 90 9.66 21.16 1.47
C CYS A 90 9.81 20.25 0.26
N THR A 91 10.89 20.42 -0.48
CA THR A 91 11.27 19.54 -1.59
C THR A 91 12.72 19.13 -1.38
N LEU A 92 12.96 17.83 -1.29
CA LEU A 92 14.30 17.25 -1.26
C LEU A 92 14.47 16.38 -2.51
N SER A 93 15.47 16.68 -3.31
CA SER A 93 15.74 15.96 -4.55
C SER A 93 17.17 15.46 -4.60
N TRP A 94 17.34 14.28 -5.21
CA TRP A 94 18.63 13.68 -5.49
C TRP A 94 18.78 13.46 -6.99
N ASP A 95 20.01 13.62 -7.48
CA ASP A 95 20.35 13.54 -8.90
C ASP A 95 19.43 14.39 -9.79
N PRO A 96 19.48 15.73 -9.66
CA PRO A 96 18.76 16.63 -10.56
C PRO A 96 19.39 16.54 -11.97
N GLY A 97 18.99 15.53 -12.75
CA GLY A 97 19.31 15.44 -14.16
C GLY A 97 18.72 16.62 -14.95
N ARG A 98 19.13 16.79 -16.22
CA ARG A 98 18.75 17.96 -17.04
C ARG A 98 17.25 18.06 -17.39
N ARG A 99 16.42 17.06 -17.06
CA ARG A 99 14.96 17.08 -17.33
C ARG A 99 14.14 16.88 -16.06
N GLU A 100 14.45 15.88 -15.24
CA GLU A 100 13.79 15.60 -13.95
C GLU A 100 14.77 14.96 -12.95
N PRO A 101 14.58 15.14 -11.64
CA PRO A 101 15.37 14.46 -10.61
C PRO A 101 15.05 12.96 -10.57
N ALA A 102 16.06 12.12 -10.37
CA ALA A 102 15.87 10.66 -10.32
C ALA A 102 14.99 10.24 -9.15
N HIS A 103 15.16 10.89 -8.00
CA HIS A 103 14.33 10.68 -6.82
C HIS A 103 14.01 12.03 -6.18
N GLN A 104 12.75 12.20 -5.79
CA GLN A 104 12.26 13.42 -5.17
C GLN A 104 11.33 13.07 -4.03
N VAL A 105 11.41 13.87 -2.98
CA VAL A 105 10.47 13.88 -1.87
C VAL A 105 9.86 15.27 -1.82
N ARG A 106 8.54 15.34 -1.73
CA ARG A 106 7.81 16.59 -1.57
C ARG A 106 6.85 16.49 -0.40
N ILE A 107 6.90 17.49 0.48
CA ILE A 107 5.92 17.66 1.54
C ILE A 107 5.39 19.09 1.46
N ARG A 108 4.07 19.21 1.35
CA ARG A 108 3.40 20.50 1.34
C ARG A 108 2.19 20.49 2.26
N ALA A 109 2.07 21.52 3.08
CA ALA A 109 0.91 21.80 3.90
C ALA A 109 0.45 23.24 3.66
N GLU A 110 -0.80 23.41 3.26
CA GLU A 110 -1.35 24.69 2.84
C GLU A 110 -2.75 24.95 3.40
N ALA A 111 -3.02 26.22 3.70
CA ALA A 111 -4.33 26.68 4.13
C ALA A 111 -5.17 27.02 2.88
N ARG A 112 -6.18 26.19 2.57
CA ARG A 112 -7.06 26.39 1.42
C ARG A 112 -8.13 27.44 1.73
N ILE A 113 -8.35 28.38 0.80
CA ILE A 113 -9.45 29.35 0.91
C ILE A 113 -10.74 28.75 0.35
N ALA A 114 -11.91 29.23 0.78
CA ALA A 114 -13.21 28.66 0.42
C ALA A 114 -13.39 28.46 -1.10
N ALA A 115 -13.04 29.46 -1.92
CA ALA A 115 -13.13 29.35 -3.38
C ALA A 115 -12.29 28.19 -3.97
N GLN A 116 -11.15 27.85 -3.37
CA GLN A 116 -10.32 26.72 -3.81
C GLN A 116 -10.88 25.39 -3.33
N VAL A 117 -11.57 25.38 -2.19
CA VAL A 117 -12.28 24.19 -1.71
C VAL A 117 -13.45 23.89 -2.65
N GLU A 118 -14.21 24.91 -3.04
CA GLU A 118 -15.31 24.77 -4.02
C GLU A 118 -14.82 24.31 -5.40
N GLU A 119 -13.67 24.81 -5.85
CA GLU A 119 -13.06 24.39 -7.12
C GLU A 119 -12.53 22.94 -7.04
N ASP A 120 -11.86 22.57 -5.94
CA ASP A 120 -11.42 21.20 -5.69
C ASP A 120 -12.64 20.25 -5.60
N GLU A 121 -13.72 20.64 -4.90
CA GLU A 121 -14.97 19.86 -4.80
C GLU A 121 -15.71 19.75 -6.13
N ALA A 122 -15.68 20.80 -6.97
CA ALA A 122 -16.24 20.77 -8.32
C ALA A 122 -15.42 19.91 -9.29
N ALA A 123 -14.09 19.89 -9.12
CA ALA A 123 -13.20 18.97 -9.84
C ALA A 123 -13.38 17.51 -9.35
N GLU A 124 -13.54 17.31 -8.04
CA GLU A 124 -13.85 16.01 -7.40
C GLU A 124 -15.21 15.46 -7.86
N LYS A 125 -16.19 16.32 -8.17
CA LYS A 125 -17.46 15.89 -8.78
C LYS A 125 -17.30 15.41 -10.24
N LYS A 126 -16.24 15.83 -10.94
CA LYS A 126 -15.96 15.42 -12.33
C LYS A 126 -15.04 14.21 -12.41
N ILE A 127 -14.16 14.03 -11.44
CA ILE A 127 -13.28 12.87 -11.28
C ILE A 127 -13.34 12.48 -9.80
N PRO A 128 -14.14 11.48 -9.42
CA PRO A 128 -14.26 11.07 -8.03
C PRO A 128 -12.88 10.63 -7.54
N ARG A 129 -12.31 11.40 -6.59
CA ARG A 129 -11.13 10.94 -5.86
C ARG A 129 -11.60 9.89 -4.85
N VAL A 130 -11.29 8.66 -5.18
CA VAL A 130 -11.35 7.49 -4.31
C VAL A 130 -10.76 7.87 -2.94
N SER A 131 -11.54 7.75 -1.86
CA SER A 131 -11.01 7.87 -0.49
C SER A 131 -10.32 6.56 -0.13
N ASP A 132 -9.12 6.36 -0.65
CA ASP A 132 -8.32 5.14 -0.58
C ASP A 132 -7.28 5.19 0.55
N PHE A 133 -7.32 6.20 1.42
CA PHE A 133 -6.32 6.41 2.45
C PHE A 133 -6.18 5.19 3.38
N PRO A 134 -4.97 4.60 3.54
CA PRO A 134 -4.78 3.32 4.22
C PRO A 134 -4.84 3.39 5.75
N LEU A 135 -5.14 4.57 6.32
CA LEU A 135 -5.25 4.80 7.76
C LEU A 135 -6.66 5.29 8.13
N PRO A 136 -7.18 4.95 9.33
CA PRO A 136 -8.45 5.50 9.80
C PRO A 136 -8.35 7.01 10.09
N LEU A 137 -9.16 7.84 9.41
CA LEU A 137 -9.12 9.31 9.49
C LEU A 137 -10.26 9.94 10.32
N PRO A 138 -10.07 10.61 11.45
CA PRO A 138 -11.18 11.09 12.30
C PRO A 138 -12.21 11.98 11.54
N PRO A 139 -13.45 12.16 12.05
CA PRO A 139 -14.43 13.07 11.44
C PRO A 139 -13.84 14.46 11.16
N GLY A 140 -14.16 15.03 10.00
CA GLY A 140 -13.56 16.27 9.51
C GLY A 140 -12.17 16.11 8.89
N VAL A 141 -11.73 14.87 8.64
CA VAL A 141 -10.51 14.55 7.90
C VAL A 141 -10.82 13.59 6.78
N THR A 142 -10.47 13.97 5.55
CA THR A 142 -10.54 13.11 4.37
C THR A 142 -9.16 12.95 3.75
N GLY A 143 -8.93 11.89 3.00
CA GLY A 143 -7.64 11.64 2.41
C GLY A 143 -7.68 10.63 1.28
N SER A 144 -6.61 10.64 0.50
CA SER A 144 -6.37 9.68 -0.57
C SER A 144 -4.89 9.36 -0.66
N THR A 145 -4.55 8.21 -1.21
CA THR A 145 -3.24 7.89 -1.73
C THR A 145 -3.33 7.73 -3.25
N GLY A 146 -2.18 7.59 -3.90
CA GLY A 146 -2.09 7.38 -5.33
C GLY A 146 -0.67 7.03 -5.70
N ALA A 147 -0.48 6.61 -6.94
CA ALA A 147 0.82 6.42 -7.54
C ALA A 147 0.80 7.04 -8.93
N ASP A 148 1.97 7.50 -9.38
CA ASP A 148 2.18 8.01 -10.74
C ASP A 148 3.52 7.46 -11.27
N ASP A 149 3.56 7.18 -12.58
CA ASP A 149 4.78 6.79 -13.27
C ASP A 149 5.81 7.94 -13.32
N ARG A 150 7.10 7.60 -13.22
CA ARG A 150 8.21 8.52 -13.48
C ARG A 150 9.14 7.96 -14.55
N VAL A 151 10.02 8.82 -15.08
CA VAL A 151 11.05 8.43 -16.05
C VAL A 151 11.98 7.33 -15.50
N ARG A 152 12.14 7.25 -14.17
CA ARG A 152 12.83 6.18 -13.47
C ARG A 152 12.08 5.83 -12.19
N GLY A 153 11.50 4.62 -12.17
CA GLY A 153 10.65 4.13 -11.08
C GLY A 153 9.31 4.84 -11.01
N SER A 154 8.66 4.76 -9.85
CA SER A 154 7.35 5.38 -9.61
C SER A 154 7.37 6.32 -8.41
N GLU A 155 6.36 7.17 -8.32
CA GLU A 155 6.10 8.02 -7.16
C GLU A 155 4.81 7.62 -6.47
N VAL A 156 4.79 7.74 -5.15
CA VAL A 156 3.62 7.48 -4.33
C VAL A 156 3.20 8.77 -3.66
N SER A 157 1.95 9.14 -3.87
CA SER A 157 1.36 10.34 -3.29
C SER A 157 0.37 10.00 -2.18
N ALA A 158 0.27 10.90 -1.20
CA ALA A 158 -0.74 10.89 -0.16
C ALA A 158 -1.24 12.31 0.05
N SER A 159 -2.55 12.50 0.08
CA SER A 159 -3.18 13.79 0.36
C SER A 159 -4.17 13.68 1.52
N LEU A 160 -4.19 14.70 2.38
CA LEU A 160 -5.14 14.85 3.47
C LEU A 160 -5.79 16.23 3.41
N ARG A 161 -7.10 16.28 3.63
CA ARG A 161 -7.86 17.49 3.91
C ARG A 161 -8.31 17.42 5.36
N VAL A 162 -7.97 18.43 6.15
CA VAL A 162 -8.30 18.53 7.58
C VAL A 162 -9.11 19.79 7.83
N GLU A 163 -10.27 19.65 8.45
CA GLU A 163 -11.10 20.76 8.88
C GLU A 163 -10.56 21.40 10.17
N CYS A 164 -10.47 22.73 10.13
CA CYS A 164 -10.01 23.60 11.21
C CYS A 164 -11.10 24.61 11.56
N PRO A 165 -12.09 24.26 12.41
CA PRO A 165 -13.22 25.14 12.74
C PRO A 165 -12.77 26.49 13.36
N GLY A 166 -11.72 26.46 14.18
CA GLY A 166 -11.10 27.64 14.79
C GLY A 166 -10.24 28.48 13.85
N GLY A 167 -10.09 28.04 12.59
CA GLY A 167 -9.26 28.68 11.57
C GLY A 167 -7.76 28.42 11.72
N LEU A 168 -7.04 28.60 10.62
CA LEU A 168 -5.57 28.57 10.57
C LEU A 168 -5.01 29.99 10.78
N ARG A 169 -4.00 30.12 11.65
CA ARG A 169 -3.37 31.40 12.02
C ARG A 169 -2.21 31.75 11.06
N GLY A 170 -1.73 33.00 11.14
CA GLY A 170 -0.58 33.46 10.35
C GLY A 170 -0.91 33.91 8.93
N ARG A 171 -2.18 34.24 8.65
CA ARG A 171 -2.66 34.73 7.36
C ARG A 171 -3.54 35.97 7.53
N LYS A 172 -3.62 36.79 6.47
CA LYS A 172 -4.56 37.92 6.35
C LYS A 172 -6.02 37.46 6.17
N ALA A 173 -6.25 36.28 5.61
CA ALA A 173 -7.59 35.72 5.38
C ALA A 173 -7.81 34.44 6.21
N PRO A 174 -8.94 34.31 6.93
CA PRO A 174 -9.25 33.10 7.69
C PRO A 174 -9.50 31.94 6.73
N SER A 175 -8.79 30.82 6.94
CA SER A 175 -9.02 29.56 6.26
C SER A 175 -9.37 28.50 7.30
N ARG A 176 -10.38 27.69 7.01
CA ARG A 176 -10.83 26.60 7.87
C ARG A 176 -10.43 25.22 7.35
N THR A 177 -9.60 25.16 6.31
CA THR A 177 -9.26 23.89 5.67
C THR A 177 -7.75 23.82 5.45
N LEU A 178 -7.13 22.81 6.03
CA LEU A 178 -5.73 22.45 5.81
C LEU A 178 -5.67 21.35 4.76
N ARG A 179 -4.86 21.54 3.72
CA ARG A 179 -4.49 20.47 2.77
C ARG A 179 -3.05 20.09 2.99
N VAL A 180 -2.79 18.80 3.18
CA VAL A 180 -1.46 18.21 3.21
C VAL A 180 -1.31 17.32 1.97
N SER A 181 -0.16 17.39 1.33
CA SER A 181 0.25 16.51 0.23
C SER A 181 1.67 16.06 0.45
N VAL A 182 1.90 14.77 0.33
CA VAL A 182 3.20 14.12 0.42
C VAL A 182 3.41 13.31 -0.85
N GLU A 183 4.60 13.41 -1.43
CA GLU A 183 5.05 12.63 -2.57
C GLU A 183 6.39 11.99 -2.17
N LEU A 184 6.48 10.66 -2.27
CA LEU A 184 7.67 9.87 -1.92
C LEU A 184 8.09 8.99 -3.10
N PRO A 185 9.39 8.73 -3.29
CA PRO A 185 9.85 7.82 -4.33
C PRO A 185 9.54 6.37 -3.96
N SER A 186 9.19 5.56 -4.95
CA SER A 186 9.11 4.09 -4.85
C SER A 186 10.15 3.43 -5.75
N LYS A 187 10.48 2.17 -5.44
CA LYS A 187 11.33 1.32 -6.28
C LYS A 187 10.53 0.51 -7.30
N ALA A 188 9.20 0.60 -7.28
CA ALA A 188 8.36 -0.01 -8.32
C ALA A 188 8.71 0.59 -9.69
N ASP A 189 8.63 -0.24 -10.72
CA ASP A 189 8.90 0.16 -12.11
C ASP A 189 7.67 0.77 -12.79
N SER A 190 6.47 0.59 -12.21
CA SER A 190 5.20 1.16 -12.68
C SER A 190 4.27 1.52 -11.52
N GLU A 191 3.39 2.50 -11.74
CA GLU A 191 2.33 2.94 -10.83
C GLU A 191 1.42 1.78 -10.36
N TYR A 192 1.22 0.75 -11.19
CA TYR A 192 0.41 -0.42 -10.85
C TYR A 192 1.13 -1.42 -9.93
N ASP A 193 2.46 -1.35 -9.85
CA ASP A 193 3.31 -2.28 -9.08
C ASP A 193 3.74 -1.71 -7.73
N VAL A 194 3.23 -0.53 -7.37
CA VAL A 194 3.56 0.10 -6.09
C VAL A 194 3.02 -0.74 -4.93
N PRO A 195 3.88 -1.19 -3.99
CA PRO A 195 3.43 -2.02 -2.90
C PRO A 195 2.60 -1.22 -1.89
N ALA A 196 1.60 -1.86 -1.28
CA ALA A 196 0.77 -1.25 -0.23
C ALA A 196 1.57 -0.66 0.94
N ALA A 197 2.78 -1.19 1.21
CA ALA A 197 3.69 -0.66 2.21
C ALA A 197 4.16 0.78 1.90
N ASP A 198 4.34 1.12 0.63
CA ASP A 198 4.77 2.46 0.20
C ASP A 198 3.60 3.45 0.29
N HIS A 199 2.38 3.04 -0.10
CA HIS A 199 1.16 3.82 0.13
C HIS A 199 0.97 4.13 1.63
N LEU A 200 1.16 3.12 2.48
CA LEU A 200 1.07 3.29 3.94
C LEU A 200 2.17 4.22 4.48
N LEU A 201 3.37 4.19 3.92
CA LEU A 201 4.47 5.09 4.30
C LEU A 201 4.14 6.54 3.93
N ALA A 202 3.66 6.80 2.71
CA ALA A 202 3.22 8.11 2.27
C ALA A 202 2.08 8.63 3.15
N ALA A 203 1.08 7.79 3.44
CA ALA A 203 -0.04 8.11 4.32
C ALA A 203 0.41 8.47 5.75
N ARG A 204 1.30 7.68 6.36
CA ARG A 204 1.84 7.96 7.70
C ARG A 204 2.62 9.29 7.72
N THR A 205 3.38 9.57 6.66
CA THR A 205 4.12 10.82 6.51
C THR A 205 3.18 12.02 6.37
N ALA A 206 2.09 11.86 5.61
CA ALA A 206 1.04 12.87 5.50
C ALA A 206 0.33 13.11 6.85
N VAL A 207 0.01 12.05 7.59
CA VAL A 207 -0.58 12.17 8.94
C VAL A 207 0.38 12.84 9.93
N ALA A 208 1.66 12.44 9.93
CA ALA A 208 2.68 13.06 10.78
C ALA A 208 2.81 14.56 10.47
N THR A 209 2.83 14.92 9.19
CA THR A 209 2.84 16.32 8.73
C THR A 209 1.57 17.05 9.17
N ALA A 210 0.40 16.46 8.96
CA ALA A 210 -0.87 17.06 9.37
C ALA A 210 -0.89 17.31 10.88
N ASN A 211 -0.53 16.33 11.70
CA ASN A 211 -0.42 16.45 13.15
C ASN A 211 0.56 17.54 13.59
N TRP A 212 1.73 17.61 12.96
CA TRP A 212 2.74 18.62 13.25
C TRP A 212 2.21 20.04 13.00
N VAL A 213 1.45 20.24 11.91
CA VAL A 213 0.83 21.52 11.57
C VAL A 213 -0.35 21.82 12.49
N THR A 214 -1.26 20.87 12.69
CA THR A 214 -2.49 21.06 13.46
C THR A 214 -2.20 21.34 14.93
N GLU A 215 -1.20 20.68 15.52
CA GLU A 215 -0.72 20.95 16.88
C GLU A 215 -0.25 22.41 17.03
N ARG A 216 0.60 22.87 16.11
CA ARG A 216 1.15 24.25 16.14
C ARG A 216 0.07 25.31 15.87
N GLN A 217 -0.91 24.98 15.03
CA GLN A 217 -2.04 25.87 14.72
C GLN A 217 -3.15 25.79 15.77
N LYS A 218 -3.08 24.84 16.71
CA LYS A 218 -4.15 24.51 17.66
C LYS A 218 -5.48 24.23 16.94
N CYS A 219 -5.41 23.49 15.84
CA CYS A 219 -6.55 23.08 15.03
C CYS A 219 -6.82 21.58 15.23
N GLY A 220 -8.07 21.19 15.47
CA GLY A 220 -8.47 19.78 15.44
C GLY A 220 -7.84 18.92 16.55
N LYS A 221 -8.04 17.60 16.43
CA LYS A 221 -7.44 16.58 17.31
C LYS A 221 -6.36 15.83 16.54
N PRO A 222 -5.34 15.26 17.22
CA PRO A 222 -4.35 14.42 16.56
C PRO A 222 -5.00 13.27 15.80
N ILE A 223 -4.62 13.11 14.53
CA ILE A 223 -4.95 11.95 13.72
C ILE A 223 -4.09 10.80 14.21
N ARG A 224 -4.74 9.75 14.69
CA ARG A 224 -4.07 8.56 15.22
C ARG A 224 -3.49 7.72 14.07
N THR A 225 -2.26 7.23 14.24
CA THR A 225 -1.55 6.36 13.29
C THR A 225 -1.39 4.94 13.79
N ASP A 226 -1.78 4.73 15.06
CA ASP A 226 -2.06 3.43 15.66
C ASP A 226 -2.99 2.69 14.71
N ALA A 227 -2.43 1.60 14.18
CA ALA A 227 -2.84 0.87 13.00
C ALA A 227 -4.37 0.68 12.87
N SER A 228 -4.86 0.54 11.62
CA SER A 228 -5.97 -0.39 11.38
C SER A 228 -5.69 -1.62 12.25
N PRO A 229 -6.59 -1.98 13.21
CA PRO A 229 -6.26 -2.97 14.23
C PRO A 229 -5.54 -4.14 13.58
N ARG A 230 -4.27 -4.37 13.98
CA ARG A 230 -3.51 -5.47 13.41
C ARG A 230 -4.36 -6.73 13.56
N PRO A 231 -4.56 -7.52 12.50
CA PRO A 231 -5.30 -8.76 12.63
C PRO A 231 -4.67 -9.58 13.76
N ALA A 232 -5.44 -9.92 14.78
CA ALA A 232 -4.99 -10.89 15.76
C ALA A 232 -5.03 -12.24 15.06
N ALA A 233 -3.84 -12.84 14.88
CA ALA A 233 -3.70 -14.14 14.26
C ALA A 233 -3.65 -15.23 15.33
N GLY A 234 -4.33 -16.35 15.11
CA GLY A 234 -4.32 -17.47 16.04
C GLY A 234 -5.20 -18.64 15.60
N PRO A 235 -5.18 -19.74 16.36
CA PRO A 235 -6.00 -20.92 16.09
C PRO A 235 -7.50 -20.69 16.37
N THR A 236 -7.84 -19.59 17.04
CA THR A 236 -9.22 -19.20 17.35
C THR A 236 -9.52 -17.84 16.72
N PRO A 237 -10.68 -17.65 16.08
CA PRO A 237 -11.07 -16.35 15.55
C PRO A 237 -11.24 -15.33 16.69
N THR A 238 -11.09 -14.05 16.36
CA THR A 238 -11.45 -12.97 17.30
C THR A 238 -12.95 -12.95 17.52
N GLU A 239 -13.42 -12.28 18.57
CA GLU A 239 -14.87 -12.11 18.85
C GLU A 239 -15.64 -11.57 17.63
N LEU A 240 -15.05 -10.63 16.88
CA LEU A 240 -15.64 -10.06 15.66
C LEU A 240 -15.69 -11.03 14.48
N CYS A 241 -14.86 -12.07 14.50
CA CYS A 241 -14.73 -13.07 13.45
C CYS A 241 -15.22 -14.44 13.87
N ALA A 242 -15.83 -14.58 15.06
CA ALA A 242 -16.33 -15.86 15.58
C ALA A 242 -17.45 -16.46 14.72
N TRP A 243 -18.08 -15.64 13.87
CA TRP A 243 -19.02 -16.13 12.86
C TRP A 243 -18.33 -16.98 11.79
N LEU A 244 -17.02 -16.84 11.57
CA LEU A 244 -16.26 -17.63 10.61
C LEU A 244 -15.91 -18.98 11.23
N ASP A 245 -16.88 -19.89 11.21
CA ASP A 245 -16.77 -21.26 11.69
C ASP A 245 -16.75 -22.22 10.49
N PRO A 246 -15.60 -22.87 10.19
CA PRO A 246 -15.47 -23.80 9.08
C PRO A 246 -16.39 -25.01 9.17
N GLU A 247 -16.73 -25.47 10.38
CA GLU A 247 -17.59 -26.65 10.58
C GLU A 247 -19.04 -26.30 10.25
N GLU A 248 -19.53 -25.15 10.71
CA GLU A 248 -20.87 -24.66 10.37
C GLU A 248 -21.01 -24.21 8.91
N LEU A 249 -19.90 -23.87 8.24
CA LEU A 249 -19.86 -23.52 6.82
C LEU A 249 -19.57 -24.72 5.91
N GLU A 250 -19.44 -25.94 6.47
CA GLU A 250 -19.14 -27.17 5.72
C GLU A 250 -17.87 -27.09 4.86
N PHE A 251 -16.85 -26.38 5.36
CA PHE A 251 -15.56 -26.22 4.69
C PHE A 251 -14.58 -27.37 4.97
N ALA A 252 -13.35 -27.25 4.46
CA ALA A 252 -12.33 -28.26 4.66
C ALA A 252 -12.14 -28.60 6.15
N GLN A 253 -12.27 -29.89 6.48
CA GLN A 253 -12.06 -30.43 7.83
C GLN A 253 -10.57 -30.59 8.12
N ASP A 254 -9.88 -29.47 8.27
CA ASP A 254 -8.45 -29.39 8.62
C ASP A 254 -8.23 -28.34 9.72
N THR A 255 -6.97 -28.10 10.10
CA THR A 255 -6.59 -27.10 11.08
C THR A 255 -6.62 -25.71 10.46
N TRP A 256 -7.53 -24.86 10.94
CA TRP A 256 -7.67 -23.48 10.51
C TRP A 256 -6.85 -22.51 11.37
N GLU A 257 -6.21 -21.56 10.70
CA GLU A 257 -5.68 -20.34 11.29
C GLU A 257 -6.57 -19.17 10.90
N PHE A 258 -6.86 -18.33 11.88
CA PHE A 258 -7.67 -17.14 11.71
C PHE A 258 -6.83 -15.89 11.89
N ALA A 259 -7.18 -14.84 11.15
CA ALA A 259 -6.68 -13.50 11.36
C ALA A 259 -7.83 -12.51 11.19
N GLY A 260 -8.05 -11.63 12.15
CA GLY A 260 -9.16 -10.70 12.08
C GLY A 260 -9.04 -9.53 13.04
N ASP A 261 -9.90 -8.54 12.89
CA ASP A 261 -9.90 -7.36 13.75
C ASP A 261 -10.04 -7.76 15.23
N GLY A 262 -9.09 -7.31 16.05
CA GLY A 262 -9.12 -7.51 17.50
C GLY A 262 -10.04 -6.52 18.23
N ALA A 263 -10.48 -5.44 17.57
CA ALA A 263 -11.35 -4.42 18.13
C ALA A 263 -12.24 -3.81 17.05
N TYR A 264 -13.46 -3.44 17.42
CA TYR A 264 -14.45 -2.94 16.47
C TYR A 264 -14.09 -1.55 15.94
N ASN A 265 -14.10 -1.40 14.62
CA ASN A 265 -13.94 -0.13 13.92
C ASN A 265 -15.19 0.14 13.08
N ARG A 266 -15.92 1.24 13.33
CA ARG A 266 -17.17 1.56 12.62
C ARG A 266 -17.08 1.70 11.10
N ARG A 267 -15.86 1.79 10.55
CA ARG A 267 -15.61 2.17 9.15
C ARG A 267 -15.12 1.06 8.27
N ALA A 268 -14.42 0.09 8.85
CA ALA A 268 -13.96 -1.07 8.12
C ALA A 268 -13.88 -2.28 9.04
N GLY A 269 -14.09 -3.45 8.46
CA GLY A 269 -14.02 -4.75 9.13
C GLY A 269 -13.20 -5.72 8.30
N PHE A 270 -12.40 -6.56 8.97
CA PHE A 270 -11.60 -7.62 8.36
C PHE A 270 -11.67 -8.91 9.18
N CYS A 271 -11.99 -10.01 8.50
CA CYS A 271 -11.90 -11.37 9.02
C CYS A 271 -11.32 -12.28 7.95
N SER A 272 -10.45 -13.20 8.34
CA SER A 272 -9.91 -14.22 7.44
C SER A 272 -9.67 -15.51 8.19
N GLY A 273 -9.75 -16.62 7.45
CA GLY A 273 -9.45 -17.96 7.90
C GLY A 273 -8.81 -18.74 6.77
N ARG A 274 -7.83 -19.59 7.08
CA ARG A 274 -7.22 -20.50 6.10
C ARG A 274 -6.77 -21.79 6.76
N VAL A 275 -6.73 -22.88 6.00
CA VAL A 275 -6.11 -24.13 6.47
C VAL A 275 -4.58 -24.01 6.55
N THR A 276 -3.99 -24.78 7.46
CA THR A 276 -2.54 -24.83 7.69
C THR A 276 -1.90 -26.18 7.33
N GLY A 277 -2.71 -27.17 6.95
CA GLY A 277 -2.26 -28.50 6.57
C GLY A 277 -1.65 -28.58 5.16
N TYR A 278 -0.88 -29.65 4.93
CA TYR A 278 -0.31 -29.98 3.63
C TYR A 278 -1.22 -30.99 2.92
N GLY A 279 -1.81 -30.57 1.79
CA GLY A 279 -2.61 -31.41 0.91
C GLY A 279 -3.92 -30.75 0.52
N ALA A 280 -4.23 -30.70 -0.78
CA ALA A 280 -5.56 -30.31 -1.24
C ALA A 280 -6.51 -31.48 -0.94
N PRO A 281 -7.52 -31.32 -0.07
CA PRO A 281 -8.49 -32.38 0.14
C PRO A 281 -9.25 -32.62 -1.18
N PRO A 282 -9.67 -33.87 -1.46
CA PRO A 282 -10.40 -34.17 -2.69
C PRO A 282 -11.72 -33.39 -2.76
N GLY A 283 -12.12 -32.98 -3.95
CA GLY A 283 -13.45 -32.39 -4.20
C GLY A 283 -13.57 -30.88 -4.08
N LEU A 284 -12.46 -30.12 -4.21
CA LEU A 284 -12.42 -28.65 -4.24
C LEU A 284 -13.08 -27.95 -3.03
N PRO A 285 -12.87 -28.39 -1.76
CA PRO A 285 -13.46 -27.70 -0.63
C PRO A 285 -12.85 -26.30 -0.45
N VAL A 286 -13.58 -25.40 0.21
CA VAL A 286 -13.04 -24.10 0.61
C VAL A 286 -11.96 -24.30 1.68
N VAL A 287 -10.77 -23.76 1.42
CA VAL A 287 -9.57 -23.80 2.28
C VAL A 287 -9.13 -22.43 2.76
N GLY A 288 -9.80 -21.37 2.30
CA GLY A 288 -9.53 -20.01 2.70
C GLY A 288 -10.74 -19.12 2.52
N VAL A 289 -10.92 -18.19 3.45
CA VAL A 289 -12.01 -17.20 3.44
C VAL A 289 -11.45 -15.87 3.84
N THR A 290 -11.89 -14.82 3.18
CA THR A 290 -11.66 -13.43 3.60
C THR A 290 -12.97 -12.67 3.55
N ALA A 291 -13.28 -11.88 4.57
CA ALA A 291 -14.43 -11.01 4.63
C ALA A 291 -13.97 -9.60 4.95
N GLU A 292 -14.38 -8.66 4.12
CA GLU A 292 -14.06 -7.26 4.25
C GLU A 292 -15.32 -6.42 4.21
N SER A 293 -15.32 -5.31 4.93
CA SER A 293 -16.42 -4.35 4.87
C SER A 293 -15.92 -2.95 5.05
N TRP A 294 -16.65 -2.00 4.46
CA TRP A 294 -16.34 -0.58 4.49
C TRP A 294 -17.63 0.23 4.54
N SER A 295 -17.69 1.31 5.34
CA SER A 295 -18.84 2.23 5.40
C SER A 295 -18.50 3.68 5.04
N GLY A 296 -19.51 4.39 4.54
CA GLY A 296 -19.43 5.81 4.20
C GLY A 296 -18.44 6.08 3.08
N GLU A 297 -17.61 7.11 3.24
CA GLU A 297 -16.60 7.49 2.23
C GLU A 297 -15.56 6.39 1.98
N PHE A 298 -15.24 5.57 3.00
CA PHE A 298 -14.34 4.41 2.84
C PHE A 298 -14.95 3.35 1.92
N ALA A 299 -16.28 3.20 1.94
CA ALA A 299 -16.99 2.22 1.14
C ALA A 299 -16.86 2.53 -0.35
N ARG A 300 -17.10 3.79 -0.73
CA ARG A 300 -16.94 4.24 -2.13
C ARG A 300 -15.51 4.03 -2.60
N GLY A 301 -14.53 4.44 -1.80
CA GLY A 301 -13.12 4.29 -2.15
C GLY A 301 -12.68 2.83 -2.32
N ALA A 302 -13.12 1.94 -1.42
CA ALA A 302 -12.85 0.52 -1.56
C ALA A 302 -13.48 -0.05 -2.84
N TYR A 303 -14.78 0.21 -3.08
CA TYR A 303 -15.47 -0.32 -4.25
C TYR A 303 -14.85 0.15 -5.58
N GLU A 304 -14.47 1.43 -5.67
CA GLU A 304 -13.79 1.99 -6.85
C GLU A 304 -12.45 1.30 -7.11
N ARG A 305 -11.60 1.07 -6.10
CA ARG A 305 -10.34 0.32 -6.28
C ARG A 305 -10.55 -1.08 -6.83
N TYR A 306 -11.50 -1.81 -6.24
CA TYR A 306 -11.80 -3.16 -6.72
C TYR A 306 -12.43 -3.11 -8.13
N THR A 307 -13.16 -2.06 -8.46
CA THR A 307 -13.69 -1.80 -9.82
C THR A 307 -12.55 -1.55 -10.81
N ASP A 308 -11.56 -0.72 -10.46
CA ASP A 308 -10.45 -0.34 -11.34
C ASP A 308 -9.58 -1.53 -11.75
N VAL A 309 -9.33 -2.47 -10.81
CA VAL A 309 -8.56 -3.70 -11.09
C VAL A 309 -9.45 -4.87 -11.58
N GLY A 310 -10.74 -4.61 -11.84
CA GLY A 310 -11.69 -5.57 -12.40
C GLY A 310 -12.13 -6.70 -11.46
N THR A 311 -12.03 -6.45 -10.15
CA THR A 311 -12.34 -7.37 -9.03
C THR A 311 -13.65 -7.00 -8.30
N ALA A 312 -14.43 -6.06 -8.85
CA ALA A 312 -15.80 -5.76 -8.45
C ALA A 312 -16.80 -6.04 -9.59
N PRO A 313 -18.09 -6.28 -9.29
CA PRO A 313 -19.09 -6.58 -10.31
C PRO A 313 -19.28 -5.43 -11.31
N GLY A 314 -19.45 -5.76 -12.59
CA GLY A 314 -19.85 -4.83 -13.66
C GLY A 314 -18.76 -4.38 -14.64
N GLN A 315 -17.48 -4.74 -14.42
CA GLN A 315 -16.36 -4.33 -15.29
C GLN A 315 -15.81 -5.46 -16.19
N ARG A 316 -15.88 -6.73 -15.77
CA ARG A 316 -15.49 -7.88 -16.60
C ARG A 316 -16.71 -8.59 -17.13
N ALA A 317 -16.69 -8.90 -18.43
CA ALA A 317 -17.63 -9.87 -18.98
C ALA A 317 -17.43 -11.21 -18.24
N PRO A 318 -18.50 -11.89 -17.82
CA PRO A 318 -18.36 -13.23 -17.30
C PRO A 318 -17.63 -14.07 -18.33
N SER A 319 -16.76 -14.92 -17.81
CA SER A 319 -15.96 -15.89 -18.52
C SER A 319 -16.84 -16.66 -19.52
N PRO A 320 -16.40 -16.86 -20.78
CA PRO A 320 -17.08 -17.79 -21.65
C PRO A 320 -16.90 -19.19 -21.06
N ALA A 321 -17.88 -19.63 -20.27
CA ALA A 321 -17.94 -21.00 -19.82
C ALA A 321 -18.07 -21.91 -21.05
N ARG A 322 -17.46 -23.10 -20.98
CA ARG A 322 -17.76 -24.15 -21.97
C ARG A 322 -19.26 -24.47 -21.94
N ARG A 323 -19.76 -25.19 -22.94
CA ARG A 323 -21.20 -25.54 -23.03
C ARG A 323 -21.72 -26.30 -21.81
N ASP A 324 -20.84 -26.96 -21.07
CA ASP A 324 -21.11 -27.68 -19.81
C ASP A 324 -20.99 -26.80 -18.55
N GLY A 325 -20.60 -25.54 -18.70
CA GLY A 325 -20.39 -24.61 -17.59
C GLY A 325 -18.99 -24.67 -16.97
N SER A 326 -18.07 -25.50 -17.50
CA SER A 326 -16.70 -25.59 -17.00
C SER A 326 -15.82 -24.42 -17.46
N VAL A 327 -14.77 -24.16 -16.69
CA VAL A 327 -13.79 -23.09 -16.93
C VAL A 327 -12.37 -23.63 -16.77
N VAL A 328 -11.46 -23.18 -17.63
CA VAL A 328 -10.03 -23.50 -17.52
C VAL A 328 -9.33 -22.36 -16.79
N ILE A 329 -8.54 -22.70 -15.77
CA ILE A 329 -7.73 -21.76 -15.00
C ILE A 329 -6.27 -22.18 -15.02
N LYS A 330 -5.37 -21.22 -14.91
CA LYS A 330 -3.95 -21.46 -14.75
C LYS A 330 -3.61 -21.44 -13.28
N ALA A 331 -3.30 -22.61 -12.72
CA ALA A 331 -2.88 -22.71 -11.33
C ALA A 331 -1.36 -22.47 -11.25
N SER A 332 -0.97 -21.21 -11.00
CA SER A 332 0.40 -20.91 -10.57
C SER A 332 0.51 -21.14 -9.06
N ALA A 333 1.67 -21.61 -8.59
CA ALA A 333 1.94 -21.79 -7.15
C ALA A 333 1.83 -20.49 -6.32
N PHE A 334 1.80 -19.33 -6.98
CA PHE A 334 1.85 -18.01 -6.34
C PHE A 334 0.50 -17.29 -6.30
N HIS A 335 -0.52 -17.76 -7.02
CA HIS A 335 -1.85 -17.11 -7.05
C HIS A 335 -2.96 -18.16 -6.93
N SER A 336 -3.46 -18.35 -5.72
CA SER A 336 -4.65 -19.20 -5.49
C SER A 336 -5.88 -18.54 -6.12
N PRO A 337 -6.70 -19.29 -6.90
CA PRO A 337 -7.95 -18.76 -7.43
C PRO A 337 -8.88 -18.34 -6.30
N ARG A 338 -9.65 -17.29 -6.50
CA ARG A 338 -10.67 -16.83 -5.54
C ARG A 338 -11.99 -16.56 -6.23
N LEU A 339 -13.09 -16.81 -5.53
CA LEU A 339 -14.41 -16.34 -5.92
C LEU A 339 -14.86 -15.30 -4.90
N ALA A 340 -15.06 -14.06 -5.35
CA ALA A 340 -15.51 -12.95 -4.52
C ALA A 340 -17.00 -12.69 -4.74
N LEU A 341 -17.75 -12.53 -3.66
CA LEU A 341 -19.16 -12.12 -3.67
C LEU A 341 -19.32 -10.77 -2.98
N TRP A 342 -20.02 -9.86 -3.65
CA TRP A 342 -20.20 -8.48 -3.20
C TRP A 342 -21.63 -8.21 -2.78
N ALA A 343 -21.79 -7.42 -1.71
CA ALA A 343 -23.07 -6.85 -1.30
C ALA A 343 -22.93 -5.37 -0.93
N LYS A 344 -24.05 -4.64 -1.08
CA LYS A 344 -24.23 -3.26 -0.64
C LYS A 344 -25.26 -3.22 0.47
N SER A 345 -25.05 -2.42 1.51
CA SER A 345 -26.02 -2.20 2.58
C SER A 345 -26.02 -0.75 3.06
N GLU A 346 -26.93 -0.41 3.97
CA GLU A 346 -26.94 0.87 4.70
C GLU A 346 -26.64 0.62 6.17
N CYS A 347 -25.56 1.21 6.69
CA CYS A 347 -25.10 1.06 8.07
C CYS A 347 -25.11 2.41 8.81
N ASP A 348 -24.75 2.43 10.09
CA ASP A 348 -24.63 3.69 10.87
C ASP A 348 -23.62 4.68 10.26
N GLY A 349 -22.62 4.18 9.56
CA GLY A 349 -21.63 4.98 8.82
C GLY A 349 -22.11 5.47 7.44
N GLY A 350 -23.34 5.18 7.04
CA GLY A 350 -23.89 5.40 5.69
C GLY A 350 -23.83 4.15 4.81
N THR A 351 -23.90 4.36 3.49
CA THR A 351 -23.76 3.28 2.50
C THR A 351 -22.49 2.47 2.76
N ALA A 352 -22.61 1.15 2.72
CA ALA A 352 -21.52 0.23 2.94
C ALA A 352 -21.42 -0.82 1.84
N TYR A 353 -20.20 -1.31 1.63
CA TYR A 353 -19.93 -2.46 0.77
C TYR A 353 -19.31 -3.57 1.61
N HIS A 354 -19.73 -4.79 1.30
CA HIS A 354 -19.26 -6.02 1.91
C HIS A 354 -18.73 -6.92 0.80
N ARG A 355 -17.60 -7.55 1.06
CA ARG A 355 -16.94 -8.46 0.15
C ARG A 355 -16.57 -9.71 0.92
N VAL A 356 -16.94 -10.86 0.40
CA VAL A 356 -16.49 -12.16 0.90
C VAL A 356 -15.78 -12.89 -0.24
N GLU A 357 -14.57 -13.34 0.01
CA GLU A 357 -13.79 -14.21 -0.86
C GLU A 357 -13.77 -15.63 -0.29
N VAL A 358 -13.97 -16.61 -1.15
CA VAL A 358 -13.69 -18.01 -0.86
C VAL A 358 -12.56 -18.52 -1.77
N THR A 359 -11.65 -19.29 -1.19
CA THR A 359 -10.49 -19.90 -1.85
C THR A 359 -10.68 -21.41 -1.86
N PRO A 360 -10.90 -22.05 -3.02
CA PRO A 360 -11.00 -23.50 -3.11
C PRO A 360 -9.61 -24.16 -3.06
N ALA A 361 -9.55 -25.40 -2.56
CA ALA A 361 -8.38 -26.24 -2.69
C ALA A 361 -8.29 -26.71 -4.14
N LEU A 362 -7.23 -26.36 -4.86
CA LEU A 362 -6.95 -26.97 -6.17
C LEU A 362 -5.98 -28.12 -6.01
N ASP A 363 -6.27 -29.26 -6.64
CA ASP A 363 -5.29 -30.33 -6.79
C ASP A 363 -4.24 -29.92 -7.83
N SER A 364 -3.11 -29.40 -7.36
CA SER A 364 -1.96 -29.10 -8.23
C SER A 364 -1.27 -30.38 -8.76
N GLY A 365 -1.67 -31.57 -8.31
CA GLY A 365 -1.01 -32.84 -8.61
C GLY A 365 0.32 -32.95 -7.87
N ASN A 366 0.61 -34.14 -7.33
CA ASN A 366 1.87 -34.44 -6.66
C ASN A 366 3.06 -34.05 -7.56
N ARG A 367 3.84 -33.07 -7.11
CA ARG A 367 5.16 -32.79 -7.64
C ARG A 367 6.07 -33.91 -7.12
N ASN A 368 6.63 -34.72 -8.02
CA ASN A 368 7.85 -35.43 -7.68
C ASN A 368 8.95 -34.36 -7.65
N ASP A 369 9.70 -34.27 -6.55
CA ASP A 369 10.65 -33.19 -6.23
C ASP A 369 11.88 -33.09 -7.17
N ASP A 370 11.86 -33.73 -8.35
CA ASP A 370 13.01 -33.87 -9.24
C ASP A 370 12.97 -33.00 -10.51
N GLU A 371 11.93 -32.18 -10.73
CA GLU A 371 11.82 -31.28 -11.89
C GLU A 371 11.65 -29.81 -11.43
N GLU A 372 12.79 -29.15 -11.20
CA GLU A 372 12.91 -27.76 -10.71
C GLU A 372 13.15 -26.74 -11.84
N GLU A 373 13.32 -27.18 -13.08
CA GLU A 373 13.50 -26.30 -14.24
C GLU A 373 12.28 -26.46 -15.15
N ASP A 374 11.57 -25.36 -15.41
CA ASP A 374 10.32 -25.24 -16.19
C ASP A 374 9.02 -25.54 -15.41
N ALA A 375 8.65 -24.64 -14.49
CA ALA A 375 7.31 -24.60 -13.92
C ALA A 375 6.28 -24.15 -14.98
N GLU A 376 5.90 -25.07 -15.88
CA GLU A 376 4.80 -24.83 -16.81
C GLU A 376 3.51 -24.51 -16.03
N GLU A 377 2.80 -23.46 -16.44
CA GLU A 377 1.50 -23.09 -15.89
C GLU A 377 0.52 -24.25 -16.08
N LYS A 378 0.17 -24.96 -14.99
CA LYS A 378 -0.76 -26.09 -15.08
C LYS A 378 -2.18 -25.57 -15.31
N GLU A 379 -2.75 -25.93 -16.45
CA GLU A 379 -4.17 -25.73 -16.72
C GLU A 379 -5.00 -26.71 -15.89
N ILE A 380 -5.91 -26.18 -15.07
CA ILE A 380 -6.87 -26.94 -14.28
C ILE A 380 -8.27 -26.64 -14.81
N VAL A 381 -9.05 -27.70 -15.03
CA VAL A 381 -10.46 -27.58 -15.42
C VAL A 381 -11.29 -27.58 -14.14
N VAL A 382 -12.02 -26.49 -13.91
CA VAL A 382 -13.04 -26.41 -12.86
C VAL A 382 -14.38 -26.77 -13.50
N GLU A 383 -14.97 -27.86 -13.06
CA GLU A 383 -16.25 -28.34 -13.60
C GLU A 383 -17.40 -27.40 -13.24
N GLY A 384 -18.43 -27.33 -14.10
CA GLY A 384 -19.57 -26.43 -13.87
C GLY A 384 -20.36 -26.75 -12.59
N ALA A 385 -20.34 -28.01 -12.13
CA ALA A 385 -20.93 -28.41 -10.85
C ALA A 385 -20.12 -27.88 -9.65
N ASP A 386 -18.79 -27.85 -9.77
CA ASP A 386 -17.89 -27.36 -8.74
C ASP A 386 -17.95 -25.85 -8.61
N LEU A 387 -18.05 -25.15 -9.74
CA LEU A 387 -18.26 -23.70 -9.75
C LEU A 387 -19.59 -23.31 -9.07
N LYS A 388 -20.68 -24.03 -9.35
CA LYS A 388 -21.97 -23.80 -8.68
C LYS A 388 -21.90 -24.01 -7.17
N ARG A 389 -21.15 -25.02 -6.74
CA ARG A 389 -20.93 -25.30 -5.32
C ARG A 389 -20.10 -24.18 -4.68
N LEU A 390 -19.03 -23.73 -5.32
CA LEU A 390 -18.22 -22.60 -4.84
C LEU A 390 -19.04 -21.30 -4.74
N SER A 391 -19.92 -21.02 -5.71
CA SER A 391 -20.86 -19.89 -5.63
C SER A 391 -21.84 -20.05 -4.45
N ALA A 392 -22.34 -21.26 -4.19
CA ALA A 392 -23.19 -21.53 -3.04
C ALA A 392 -22.44 -21.33 -1.71
N ASP A 393 -21.17 -21.75 -1.63
CA ASP A 393 -20.31 -21.57 -0.46
C ASP A 393 -20.01 -20.08 -0.20
N ALA A 394 -19.67 -19.32 -1.24
CA ALA A 394 -19.49 -17.86 -1.16
C ALA A 394 -20.78 -17.18 -0.66
N ARG A 395 -21.92 -17.65 -1.16
CA ARG A 395 -23.23 -17.13 -0.76
C ARG A 395 -23.57 -17.42 0.69
N ALA A 396 -23.41 -18.67 1.13
CA ALA A 396 -23.65 -19.08 2.50
C ALA A 396 -22.75 -18.30 3.48
N THR A 397 -21.49 -18.09 3.10
CA THR A 397 -20.53 -17.30 3.89
C THR A 397 -20.97 -15.85 4.03
N LEU A 398 -21.38 -15.20 2.93
CA LEU A 398 -21.85 -13.82 2.98
C LEU A 398 -23.14 -13.69 3.79
N ASP A 399 -24.10 -14.58 3.61
CA ASP A 399 -25.36 -14.55 4.36
C ASP A 399 -25.11 -14.72 5.86
N ARG A 400 -24.21 -15.65 6.25
CA ARG A 400 -23.79 -15.83 7.65
C ARG A 400 -23.09 -14.61 8.21
N TYR A 401 -22.15 -14.03 7.45
CA TYR A 401 -21.44 -12.82 7.85
C TYR A 401 -22.39 -11.64 8.10
N LEU A 402 -23.34 -11.42 7.20
CA LEU A 402 -24.33 -10.33 7.31
C LEU A 402 -25.35 -10.56 8.45
N ALA A 403 -25.65 -11.82 8.78
CA ALA A 403 -26.61 -12.17 9.82
C ALA A 403 -26.02 -12.20 11.24
N ALA A 404 -24.69 -12.35 11.37
CA ALA A 404 -24.04 -12.48 12.67
C ALA A 404 -24.06 -11.16 13.46
N THR A 405 -24.69 -11.17 14.64
CA THR A 405 -24.85 -9.97 15.49
C THR A 405 -23.53 -9.36 15.94
N ASP A 406 -22.54 -10.20 16.26
CA ASP A 406 -21.22 -9.77 16.74
C ASP A 406 -20.23 -9.45 15.63
N SER A 407 -20.58 -9.75 14.37
CA SER A 407 -19.77 -9.39 13.22
C SER A 407 -19.73 -7.87 13.01
N TRP A 408 -18.85 -7.43 12.11
CA TRP A 408 -18.79 -6.02 11.74
C TRP A 408 -20.15 -5.48 11.22
N PRO A 409 -20.86 -6.14 10.28
CA PRO A 409 -22.18 -5.69 9.83
C PRO A 409 -23.19 -5.55 10.97
N GLY A 410 -23.22 -6.52 11.88
CA GLY A 410 -24.11 -6.51 13.04
C GLY A 410 -23.82 -5.32 13.97
N ARG A 411 -22.55 -5.11 14.33
CA ARG A 411 -22.12 -3.98 15.19
C ARG A 411 -22.22 -2.61 14.51
N ALA A 412 -22.23 -2.57 13.18
CA ALA A 412 -22.45 -1.36 12.39
C ALA A 412 -23.94 -1.10 12.10
N ASN A 413 -24.84 -1.93 12.62
CA ASN A 413 -26.29 -1.86 12.40
C ASN A 413 -26.66 -1.81 10.90
N CYS A 414 -25.93 -2.59 10.09
CA CYS A 414 -26.16 -2.67 8.66
C CYS A 414 -27.51 -3.32 8.35
N ARG A 415 -28.23 -2.75 7.38
CA ARG A 415 -29.57 -3.18 6.95
C ARG A 415 -29.73 -3.08 5.45
N ALA A 416 -30.78 -3.72 4.94
CA ALA A 416 -31.15 -3.70 3.51
C ALA A 416 -30.01 -4.16 2.58
N ALA A 417 -29.32 -5.24 2.95
CA ALA A 417 -28.24 -5.78 2.14
C ALA A 417 -28.76 -6.29 0.78
N THR A 418 -28.11 -5.88 -0.30
CA THR A 418 -28.39 -6.29 -1.68
C THR A 418 -27.12 -6.85 -2.31
N ILE A 419 -27.18 -8.05 -2.88
CA ILE A 419 -26.04 -8.66 -3.58
C ILE A 419 -25.82 -7.93 -4.90
N LEU A 420 -24.57 -7.57 -5.17
CA LEU A 420 -24.15 -6.87 -6.37
C LEU A 420 -23.68 -7.82 -7.47
N GLY A 421 -23.12 -8.97 -7.08
CA GLY A 421 -22.68 -10.02 -8.00
C GLY A 421 -21.42 -10.74 -7.54
N GLU A 422 -21.07 -11.76 -8.31
CA GLU A 422 -19.88 -12.60 -8.16
C GLU A 422 -18.76 -12.12 -9.09
N VAL A 423 -17.51 -12.30 -8.66
CA VAL A 423 -16.31 -12.01 -9.44
C VAL A 423 -15.32 -13.16 -9.30
N GLU A 424 -14.96 -13.77 -10.43
CA GLU A 424 -13.94 -14.81 -10.51
C GLU A 424 -12.55 -14.16 -10.62
N GLU A 425 -11.72 -14.31 -9.59
CA GLU A 425 -10.35 -13.78 -9.53
C GLU A 425 -9.36 -14.90 -9.81
N TRP A 426 -9.39 -15.41 -11.04
CA TRP A 426 -8.62 -16.58 -11.46
C TRP A 426 -7.53 -16.18 -12.45
N PRO A 427 -6.28 -16.64 -12.27
CA PRO A 427 -5.26 -16.53 -13.32
C PRO A 427 -5.71 -17.39 -14.51
N ARG A 428 -5.62 -16.83 -15.73
CA ARG A 428 -6.08 -17.48 -16.95
C ARG A 428 -5.06 -17.46 -18.06
#